data_AF-A0A9P9DL77-F1
#
_entry.id   AF-A0A9P9DL77-F1
#
_cell.length_a   1.000
_cell.length_b   1.000
_cell.length_c   1.000
_cell.angle_alpha   90.00
_cell.angle_beta   90.00
_cell.angle_gamma   90.00
#
_symmetry.space_group_name_H-M   'P 1'
#
loop_
_entity.id
_entity.type
_entity.pdbx_description
1 polymer ?
#
loop_
_entity_poly.entity_id
_entity_poly.type
_entity_poly.pdbx_seq_one_letter_code
_entity_poly.pdbx_strand_id
1 'polypeptide(L)'
;MGSFEVVRTGDQSKQHNENSDRPKQRCIRSFFRLKPPRSISLPPIQVERLDPSPLVVAFVSTLNVENLSNMMIWILFYDISKYPPSPSRRYNHIHSKEVRGWIALGQYLASVTHGDLVFVHLHGICEQLELSPSLVYELLVRLGDPHKMGSSLFTSIIRQANLSTITELAFLRFVQEALLSLQSLIKGLKPTAMSDMWVPTQTFAAKSLAEFIAVIVDTKLAALEGVEAHKIDFSEEEEAKIRFNFEVMRKKRQVPLDRDGIYPNSTLSPSISTRSSHEVQSPITPPIISQTTVDQAVHLEESFSSFFLMNEIRSLRSQIRIMQDKKQGMELERKKLLEQNEKLARMATRKNANCVSTAIGHSYLSVDDDAVAQACYSPMVESYVFC
;
A
#
# COMPACT_ATOMS: atom_id res chain seq x y z
N MET A 1 -26.46 65.70 -11.15
CA MET A 1 -26.70 66.18 -9.77
C MET A 1 -27.09 64.98 -8.93
N GLY A 2 -26.27 64.62 -7.95
CA GLY A 2 -26.41 63.38 -7.18
C GLY A 2 -25.05 62.94 -6.66
N SER A 3 -24.46 63.76 -5.79
CA SER A 3 -23.21 63.49 -5.10
C SER A 3 -23.48 62.56 -3.92
N PHE A 4 -22.84 61.39 -3.89
CA PHE A 4 -22.78 60.55 -2.70
C PHE A 4 -21.40 60.73 -2.06
N GLU A 5 -21.40 61.46 -0.93
CA GLU A 5 -20.32 61.45 0.04
C GLU A 5 -20.30 60.10 0.75
N VAL A 6 -19.18 59.40 0.68
CA VAL A 6 -18.89 58.28 1.60
C VAL A 6 -17.79 58.73 2.54
N VAL A 7 -18.22 58.94 3.78
CA VAL A 7 -17.43 59.20 4.97
C VAL A 7 -16.44 58.05 5.18
N ARG A 8 -15.13 58.35 5.18
CA ARG A 8 -14.09 57.48 5.73
C ARG A 8 -13.65 58.06 7.07
N THR A 9 -14.18 57.51 8.14
CA THR A 9 -13.57 57.58 9.48
C THR A 9 -12.41 56.61 9.52
N GLY A 10 -11.23 57.11 9.88
CA GLY A 10 -10.06 56.29 10.14
C GLY A 10 -10.23 55.48 11.43
N ASP A 11 -9.50 54.37 11.51
CA ASP A 11 -8.96 53.96 12.79
C ASP A 11 -7.59 53.31 12.58
N GLN A 12 -6.60 53.88 13.25
CA GLN A 12 -5.27 53.32 13.39
C GLN A 12 -5.32 52.37 14.58
N SER A 13 -4.89 51.12 14.44
CA SER A 13 -4.21 50.44 15.55
C SER A 13 -3.53 49.14 15.14
N LYS A 14 -2.23 49.14 15.46
CA LYS A 14 -1.45 48.00 15.99
C LYS A 14 -1.04 46.91 15.02
N GLN A 15 0.17 47.14 14.51
CA GLN A 15 1.29 46.18 14.53
C GLN A 15 1.04 44.95 15.41
N HIS A 16 0.84 43.80 14.78
CA HIS A 16 1.32 42.53 15.30
C HIS A 16 2.17 41.89 14.19
N ASN A 17 3.47 42.12 14.33
CA ASN A 17 4.52 41.54 13.52
C ASN A 17 4.83 40.17 14.14
N GLU A 18 4.00 39.16 13.85
CA GLU A 18 4.36 37.78 14.15
C GLU A 18 5.03 37.16 12.94
N ASN A 19 6.35 37.00 13.09
CA ASN A 19 7.21 36.18 12.27
C ASN A 19 6.53 34.84 11.98
N SER A 20 5.97 34.72 10.78
CA SER A 20 5.69 33.43 10.17
C SER A 20 7.04 32.81 9.82
N ASP A 21 7.61 32.10 10.80
CA ASP A 21 8.63 31.07 10.57
C ASP A 21 7.97 29.98 9.72
N ARG A 22 7.89 30.24 8.42
CA ARG A 22 7.68 29.19 7.43
C ARG A 22 8.85 28.22 7.59
N PRO A 23 8.61 26.94 7.88
CA PRO A 23 9.69 25.97 7.85
C PRO A 23 10.25 26.03 6.43
N LYS A 24 11.51 26.48 6.31
CA LYS A 24 12.29 26.39 5.08
C LYS A 24 12.17 24.93 4.65
N GLN A 25 11.36 24.66 3.62
CA GLN A 25 11.34 23.39 2.92
C GLN A 25 12.79 23.13 2.57
N ARG A 26 13.42 22.24 3.34
CA ARG A 26 14.70 21.67 2.95
C ARG A 26 14.39 21.02 1.62
N CYS A 27 14.94 21.60 0.57
CA CYS A 27 15.02 21.00 -0.74
C CYS A 27 15.84 19.71 -0.54
N ILE A 28 15.15 18.60 -0.24
CA ILE A 28 15.75 17.29 -0.07
C ILE A 28 16.26 16.92 -1.46
N ARG A 29 17.56 17.14 -1.64
CA ARG A 29 18.33 16.72 -2.80
C ARG A 29 18.04 15.25 -3.09
N SER A 30 17.29 15.02 -4.16
CA SER A 30 17.19 13.76 -4.92
C SER A 30 16.96 12.49 -4.09
N PHE A 31 15.68 12.20 -3.86
CA PHE A 31 15.14 10.91 -3.40
C PHE A 31 15.69 9.66 -4.13
N PHE A 32 16.23 9.84 -5.34
CA PHE A 32 16.68 8.76 -6.22
C PHE A 32 18.16 8.81 -6.61
N ARG A 33 18.97 9.71 -6.04
CA ARG A 33 20.43 9.64 -6.22
C ARG A 33 21.08 9.04 -4.99
N LEU A 34 21.38 7.75 -5.06
CA LEU A 34 22.42 7.16 -4.24
C LEU A 34 23.68 8.02 -4.38
N LYS A 35 24.29 8.39 -3.24
CA LYS A 35 25.62 9.03 -3.25
C LYS A 35 26.56 8.12 -4.05
N PRO A 36 27.25 8.63 -5.09
CA PRO A 36 28.27 7.84 -5.75
C PRO A 36 29.34 7.42 -4.73
N PRO A 37 29.84 6.17 -4.78
CA PRO A 37 31.00 5.79 -3.98
C PRO A 37 32.17 6.75 -4.32
N ARG A 38 32.98 7.05 -3.30
CA ARG A 38 34.08 8.02 -3.36
C ARG A 38 34.88 7.86 -4.65
N SER A 39 34.99 8.96 -5.39
CA SER A 39 35.57 9.07 -6.73
C SER A 39 37.02 8.60 -6.78
N ILE A 40 37.26 7.52 -7.52
CA ILE A 40 38.55 7.28 -8.18
C ILE A 40 38.51 8.14 -9.45
N SER A 41 39.49 9.04 -9.62
CA SER A 41 39.57 9.91 -10.81
C SER A 41 39.89 9.09 -12.05
N LEU A 42 38.85 8.64 -12.75
CA LEU A 42 38.97 8.08 -14.09
C LEU A 42 38.97 9.22 -15.12
N PRO A 43 39.66 9.05 -16.26
CA PRO A 43 39.71 10.05 -17.33
C PRO A 43 38.29 10.37 -17.86
N PRO A 44 38.06 11.58 -18.39
CA PRO A 44 36.75 12.02 -18.86
C PRO A 44 36.29 11.11 -20.00
N ILE A 45 35.35 10.21 -19.70
CA ILE A 45 34.62 9.44 -20.70
C ILE A 45 33.83 10.46 -21.51
N GLN A 46 34.15 10.59 -22.80
CA GLN A 46 33.33 11.36 -23.72
C GLN A 46 31.97 10.67 -23.81
N VAL A 47 30.97 11.24 -23.15
CA VAL A 47 29.59 10.80 -23.25
C VAL A 47 29.11 11.24 -24.62
N GLU A 48 29.07 10.30 -25.56
CA GLU A 48 28.50 10.50 -26.89
C GLU A 48 27.06 10.99 -26.72
N ARG A 49 26.76 12.20 -27.22
CA ARG A 49 25.41 12.76 -27.13
C ARG A 49 24.52 11.92 -28.04
N LEU A 50 23.61 11.15 -27.47
CA LEU A 50 22.57 10.46 -28.24
C LEU A 50 21.55 11.50 -28.72
N ASP A 51 21.54 11.76 -30.02
CA ASP A 51 20.50 12.58 -30.62
C ASP A 51 19.13 11.90 -30.44
N PRO A 52 18.07 12.65 -30.07
CA PRO A 52 16.74 12.09 -29.90
C PRO A 52 16.22 11.56 -31.24
N SER A 53 15.58 10.39 -31.22
CA SER A 53 14.98 9.85 -32.44
C SER A 53 13.86 10.79 -32.96
N PRO A 54 13.58 10.80 -34.29
CA PRO A 54 12.51 11.63 -34.85
C PRO A 54 11.14 11.39 -34.20
N LEU A 55 10.89 10.16 -33.74
CA LEU A 55 9.69 9.80 -33.01
C LEU A 55 9.60 10.53 -31.67
N VAL A 56 10.70 10.60 -30.90
CA VAL A 56 10.75 11.30 -29.62
C VAL A 56 10.55 12.80 -29.82
N VAL A 57 11.23 13.39 -30.80
CA VAL A 57 11.09 14.82 -31.11
C VAL A 57 9.64 15.16 -31.49
N ALA A 58 9.06 14.41 -32.43
CA ALA A 58 7.67 14.61 -32.86
C ALA A 58 6.70 14.42 -31.67
N PHE A 59 6.88 13.37 -30.88
CA PHE A 59 6.02 13.10 -29.73
C PHE A 59 6.09 14.20 -28.65
N VAL A 60 7.30 14.64 -28.30
CA VAL A 60 7.52 15.69 -27.30
C VAL A 60 6.86 17.00 -27.72
N SER A 61 6.87 17.32 -29.02
CA SER A 61 6.17 18.51 -29.54
C SER A 61 4.65 18.48 -29.37
N THR A 62 4.06 17.28 -29.19
CA THR A 62 2.63 17.11 -28.94
C THR A 62 2.28 17.04 -27.45
N LEU A 63 3.28 17.07 -26.56
CA LEU A 63 3.06 17.01 -25.12
C LEU A 63 2.46 18.32 -24.60
N ASN A 64 1.42 18.17 -23.81
CA ASN A 64 0.79 19.25 -23.07
C ASN A 64 0.47 18.79 -21.63
N VAL A 65 -0.04 19.71 -20.83
CA VAL A 65 -0.41 19.49 -19.42
C VAL A 65 -1.38 18.32 -19.25
N GLU A 66 -2.38 18.22 -20.11
CA GLU A 66 -3.44 17.20 -20.02
C GLU A 66 -2.90 15.82 -20.37
N ASN A 67 -2.19 15.67 -21.48
CA ASN A 67 -1.65 14.39 -21.95
C ASN A 67 -0.67 13.82 -20.92
N LEU A 68 0.21 14.67 -20.36
CA LEU A 68 1.10 14.25 -19.28
C LEU A 68 0.30 13.84 -18.04
N SER A 69 -0.70 14.63 -17.64
CA SER A 69 -1.53 14.32 -16.48
C SER A 69 -2.28 13.00 -16.64
N ASN A 70 -2.93 12.79 -17.78
CA ASN A 70 -3.64 11.56 -18.13
C ASN A 70 -2.70 10.35 -18.05
N MET A 71 -1.50 10.47 -18.62
CA MET A 71 -0.52 9.38 -18.58
C MET A 71 0.01 9.11 -17.18
N MET A 72 0.30 10.15 -16.39
CA MET A 72 0.74 9.98 -15.00
C MET A 72 -0.35 9.32 -14.13
N ILE A 73 -1.62 9.74 -14.30
CA ILE A 73 -2.76 9.08 -13.64
C ILE A 73 -2.82 7.61 -14.02
N TRP A 74 -2.67 7.31 -15.32
CA TRP A 74 -2.70 5.94 -15.81
C TRP A 74 -1.58 5.09 -15.18
N ILE A 75 -0.33 5.57 -15.15
CA ILE A 75 0.81 4.84 -14.54
C ILE A 75 0.53 4.57 -13.06
N LEU A 76 0.05 5.57 -12.32
CA LEU A 76 -0.18 5.45 -10.88
C LEU A 76 -1.38 4.56 -10.58
N PHE A 77 -2.45 4.68 -11.35
CA PHE A 77 -3.59 3.78 -11.28
C PHE A 77 -3.20 2.34 -11.59
N TYR A 78 -2.38 2.13 -12.62
CA TYR A 78 -1.81 0.82 -12.92
C TYR A 78 -1.03 0.27 -11.74
N ASP A 79 -0.39 1.13 -10.95
CA ASP A 79 0.46 0.71 -9.83
C ASP A 79 -0.27 0.40 -8.53
N ILE A 80 -1.46 0.97 -8.33
CA ILE A 80 -2.25 0.82 -7.10
C ILE A 80 -3.52 -0.03 -7.28
N SER A 81 -4.05 -0.13 -8.50
CA SER A 81 -5.26 -0.92 -8.75
C SER A 81 -4.99 -2.43 -8.59
N LYS A 82 -6.00 -3.12 -8.05
CA LYS A 82 -6.10 -4.58 -8.11
C LYS A 82 -6.22 -4.99 -9.57
N TYR A 83 -5.49 -6.04 -9.98
CA TYR A 83 -5.50 -6.58 -11.34
C TYR A 83 -6.92 -6.59 -11.94
N PRO A 84 -7.25 -5.75 -12.95
CA PRO A 84 -8.44 -6.04 -13.73
C PRO A 84 -8.17 -7.33 -14.51
N PRO A 85 -9.19 -8.18 -14.69
CA PRO A 85 -9.06 -9.52 -15.25
C PRO A 85 -8.53 -9.54 -16.70
N SER A 86 -8.62 -8.42 -17.43
CA SER A 86 -8.07 -8.29 -18.79
C SER A 86 -7.11 -7.11 -18.89
N PRO A 87 -5.85 -7.33 -19.33
CA PRO A 87 -4.90 -6.26 -19.65
C PRO A 87 -5.35 -5.34 -20.79
N SER A 88 -6.08 -5.84 -21.78
CA SER A 88 -6.52 -5.08 -22.96
C SER A 88 -7.45 -3.93 -22.57
N ARG A 89 -8.33 -4.16 -21.58
CA ARG A 89 -9.19 -3.09 -21.03
C ARG A 89 -8.40 -1.94 -20.38
N ARG A 90 -7.12 -2.14 -20.03
CA ARG A 90 -6.28 -1.09 -19.41
C ARG A 90 -5.78 -0.05 -20.41
N TYR A 91 -5.78 -0.37 -21.70
CA TYR A 91 -5.21 0.48 -22.77
C TYR A 91 -6.20 0.87 -23.84
N ASN A 92 -7.43 0.34 -23.82
CA ASN A 92 -8.48 0.73 -24.78
C ASN A 92 -8.68 2.26 -24.87
N HIS A 93 -8.25 2.99 -23.84
CA HIS A 93 -8.42 4.43 -23.72
C HIS A 93 -7.18 5.24 -24.16
N ILE A 94 -6.05 4.60 -24.48
CA ILE A 94 -4.83 5.26 -24.96
C ILE A 94 -4.50 4.68 -26.34
N HIS A 95 -4.32 5.56 -27.33
CA HIS A 95 -4.00 5.10 -28.68
C HIS A 95 -2.63 4.42 -28.73
N SER A 96 -2.51 3.31 -29.46
CA SER A 96 -1.26 2.54 -29.56
C SER A 96 -0.06 3.36 -30.04
N LYS A 97 -0.28 4.33 -30.95
CA LYS A 97 0.76 5.28 -31.39
C LYS A 97 1.25 6.18 -30.26
N GLU A 98 0.35 6.63 -29.40
CA GLU A 98 0.66 7.47 -28.25
C GLU A 98 1.47 6.68 -27.22
N VAL A 99 1.05 5.45 -26.91
CA VAL A 99 1.77 4.53 -26.03
C VAL A 99 3.21 4.29 -26.52
N ARG A 100 3.40 4.09 -27.83
CA ARG A 100 4.75 3.98 -28.43
C ARG A 100 5.58 5.24 -28.24
N GLY A 101 4.97 6.42 -28.37
CA GLY A 101 5.63 7.70 -28.11
C GLY A 101 6.10 7.82 -26.66
N TRP A 102 5.24 7.45 -25.70
CA TRP A 102 5.58 7.45 -24.29
C TRP A 102 6.72 6.47 -23.94
N ILE A 103 6.71 5.26 -24.52
CA ILE A 103 7.79 4.28 -24.35
C ILE A 103 9.11 4.79 -24.92
N ALA A 104 9.08 5.32 -26.14
CA ALA A 104 10.27 5.86 -26.80
C ALA A 104 10.86 7.03 -25.99
N LEU A 105 10.00 7.90 -25.45
CA LEU A 105 10.40 8.97 -24.55
C LEU A 105 11.06 8.42 -23.27
N GLY A 106 10.46 7.41 -22.63
CA GLY A 106 11.02 6.77 -21.45
C GLY A 106 12.39 6.14 -21.68
N GLN A 107 12.57 5.45 -22.81
CA GLN A 107 13.84 4.85 -23.22
C GLN A 107 14.91 5.91 -23.49
N TYR A 108 14.54 6.98 -24.18
CA TYR A 108 15.42 8.12 -24.43
C TYR A 108 15.86 8.78 -23.11
N LEU A 109 14.92 9.07 -22.20
CA LEU A 109 15.22 9.64 -20.88
C LEU A 109 16.13 8.73 -20.03
N ALA A 110 16.08 7.41 -20.22
CA ALA A 110 16.96 6.47 -19.54
C ALA A 110 18.40 6.51 -20.09
N SER A 111 18.57 6.90 -21.36
CA SER A 111 19.86 6.92 -22.06
C SER A 111 20.61 8.26 -21.95
N VAL A 112 19.91 9.36 -21.66
CA VAL A 112 20.49 10.70 -21.68
C VAL A 112 20.86 11.21 -20.29
N THR A 113 22.04 11.81 -20.19
CA THR A 113 22.46 12.62 -19.04
C THR A 113 21.95 14.06 -19.19
N HIS A 114 21.17 14.54 -18.23
CA HIS A 114 20.47 15.85 -18.18
C HIS A 114 21.08 16.98 -19.03
N GLY A 115 20.30 17.56 -19.96
CA GLY A 115 20.74 18.75 -20.72
C GLY A 115 20.02 19.07 -22.05
N ASP A 116 19.19 18.17 -22.58
CA ASP A 116 18.62 18.33 -23.93
C ASP A 116 17.29 19.11 -23.97
N LEU A 117 16.93 19.67 -25.14
CA LEU A 117 15.69 20.41 -25.41
C LEU A 117 14.42 19.67 -24.97
N VAL A 118 14.41 18.34 -25.07
CA VAL A 118 13.31 17.48 -24.57
C VAL A 118 13.11 17.64 -23.07
N PHE A 119 14.19 17.81 -22.30
CA PHE A 119 14.10 18.11 -20.87
C PHE A 119 13.49 19.48 -20.64
N VAL A 120 13.80 20.50 -21.46
CA VAL A 120 13.27 21.86 -21.27
C VAL A 120 11.75 21.89 -21.39
N HIS A 121 11.18 21.29 -22.44
CA HIS A 121 9.73 21.28 -22.64
C HIS A 121 9.02 20.51 -21.51
N LEU A 122 9.48 19.30 -21.21
CA LEU A 122 8.89 18.47 -20.17
C LEU A 122 9.04 19.10 -18.77
N HIS A 123 10.18 19.75 -18.51
CA HIS A 123 10.39 20.51 -17.29
C HIS A 123 9.41 21.68 -17.17
N GLY A 124 9.17 22.42 -18.26
CA GLY A 124 8.19 23.52 -18.28
C GLY A 124 6.77 23.04 -17.96
N ILE A 125 6.36 21.87 -18.47
CA ILE A 125 5.07 21.27 -18.09
C ILE A 125 5.04 20.89 -16.61
N CYS A 126 6.14 20.33 -16.07
CA CYS A 126 6.25 20.00 -14.65
C CYS A 126 6.14 21.26 -13.77
N GLU A 127 6.73 22.38 -14.19
CA GLU A 127 6.62 23.67 -13.46
C GLU A 127 5.18 24.20 -13.45
N GLN A 128 4.48 24.14 -14.59
CA GLN A 128 3.07 24.55 -14.69
C GLN A 128 2.12 23.72 -13.80
N LEU A 129 2.49 22.46 -13.55
CA LEU A 129 1.75 21.53 -12.69
C LEU A 129 2.29 21.48 -11.25
N GLU A 130 3.34 22.24 -10.94
CA GLU A 130 4.04 22.21 -9.64
C GLU A 130 4.50 20.78 -9.24
N LEU A 131 4.88 19.97 -10.22
CA LEU A 131 5.33 18.59 -10.01
C LEU A 131 6.84 18.50 -9.85
N SER A 132 7.29 17.51 -9.09
CA SER A 132 8.70 17.14 -9.02
C SER A 132 9.17 16.54 -10.35
N PRO A 133 10.03 17.22 -11.14
CA PRO A 133 10.46 16.70 -12.45
C PRO A 133 11.19 15.37 -12.31
N SER A 134 11.96 15.19 -11.23
CA SER A 134 12.66 13.92 -10.97
C SER A 134 11.71 12.73 -10.85
N LEU A 135 10.56 12.90 -10.19
CA LEU A 135 9.60 11.82 -10.02
C LEU A 135 8.87 11.52 -11.34
N VAL A 136 8.48 12.56 -12.07
CA VAL A 136 7.87 12.40 -13.40
C VAL A 136 8.82 11.68 -14.35
N TYR A 137 10.10 12.04 -14.38
CA TYR A 137 11.09 11.41 -15.24
C TYR A 137 11.30 9.94 -14.87
N GLU A 138 11.35 9.62 -13.58
CA GLU A 138 11.45 8.22 -13.15
C GLU A 138 10.25 7.39 -13.59
N LEU A 139 9.02 7.92 -13.46
CA LEU A 139 7.80 7.25 -13.93
C LEU A 139 7.84 7.00 -15.44
N LEU A 140 8.32 7.97 -16.22
CA LEU A 140 8.48 7.83 -17.68
C LEU A 140 9.59 6.84 -18.05
N VAL A 141 10.75 6.91 -17.38
CA VAL A 141 11.84 5.94 -17.55
C VAL A 141 11.37 4.53 -17.21
N ARG A 142 10.55 4.39 -16.17
CA ARG A 142 9.94 3.11 -15.80
C ARG A 142 9.09 2.59 -16.94
N LEU A 143 8.22 3.42 -17.49
CA LEU A 143 7.33 3.06 -18.59
C LEU A 143 8.09 2.54 -19.83
N GLY A 144 9.25 3.13 -20.14
CA GLY A 144 10.10 2.71 -21.26
C GLY A 144 10.78 1.35 -21.09
N ASP A 145 10.75 0.78 -19.88
CA ASP A 145 11.42 -0.46 -19.52
C ASP A 145 10.39 -1.51 -19.03
N PRO A 146 10.12 -2.57 -19.82
CA PRO A 146 9.15 -3.59 -19.44
C PRO A 146 9.51 -4.28 -18.11
N HIS A 147 10.79 -4.52 -17.85
CA HIS A 147 11.20 -5.18 -16.61
C HIS A 147 10.91 -4.32 -15.38
N LYS A 148 11.09 -3.00 -15.50
CA LYS A 148 10.74 -2.07 -14.43
C LYS A 148 9.22 -1.95 -14.28
N MET A 149 8.45 -1.85 -15.37
CA MET A 149 6.98 -1.86 -15.33
C MET A 149 6.38 -3.13 -14.71
N GLY A 150 7.07 -4.27 -14.84
CA GLY A 150 6.64 -5.53 -14.24
C GLY A 150 6.70 -5.55 -12.71
N SER A 151 7.38 -4.59 -12.09
CA SER A 151 7.34 -4.39 -10.64
C SER A 151 6.44 -3.19 -10.34
N SER A 152 5.89 -3.05 -9.13
CA SER A 152 5.29 -1.77 -8.74
C SER A 152 6.35 -0.73 -8.34
N LEU A 153 6.04 0.56 -8.47
CA LEU A 153 6.89 1.62 -7.93
C LEU A 153 7.07 1.40 -6.42
N PHE A 154 5.99 1.05 -5.75
CA PHE A 154 5.97 0.61 -4.35
C PHE A 154 6.97 -0.51 -4.05
N THR A 155 6.95 -1.58 -4.84
CA THR A 155 7.91 -2.70 -4.67
C THR A 155 9.34 -2.22 -4.84
N SER A 156 9.56 -1.27 -5.75
CA SER A 156 10.88 -0.70 -6.02
C SER A 156 11.37 0.12 -4.82
N ILE A 157 10.50 0.97 -4.25
CA ILE A 157 10.74 1.74 -3.03
C ILE A 157 11.06 0.80 -1.85
N ILE A 158 10.23 -0.22 -1.61
CA ILE A 158 10.45 -1.20 -0.53
C ILE A 158 11.77 -1.94 -0.72
N ARG A 159 12.07 -2.39 -1.95
CA ARG A 159 13.32 -3.10 -2.24
C ARG A 159 14.53 -2.21 -2.01
N GLN A 160 14.49 -0.95 -2.45
CA GLN A 160 15.58 0.00 -2.24
C GLN A 160 15.81 0.27 -0.74
N ALA A 161 14.74 0.42 0.03
CA ALA A 161 14.81 0.60 1.46
C ALA A 161 15.42 -0.62 2.17
N ASN A 162 15.03 -1.85 1.78
CA ASN A 162 15.59 -3.09 2.31
C ASN A 162 17.09 -3.24 2.04
N LEU A 163 17.57 -2.78 0.87
CA LEU A 163 19.00 -2.82 0.52
C LEU A 163 19.85 -1.85 1.35
N SER A 164 19.22 -0.86 2.00
CA SER A 164 19.93 0.22 2.69
C SER A 164 20.32 -0.10 4.14
N THR A 165 20.04 -1.32 4.64
CA THR A 165 20.32 -1.75 6.03
C THR A 165 19.89 -0.73 7.09
N ILE A 166 18.73 -0.11 6.89
CA ILE A 166 18.19 0.90 7.80
C ILE A 166 17.31 0.26 8.87
N THR A 167 17.09 0.97 9.99
CA THR A 167 16.17 0.53 11.04
C THR A 167 14.73 0.47 10.51
N GLU A 168 13.86 -0.34 11.14
CA GLU A 168 12.46 -0.48 10.73
C GLU A 168 11.70 0.86 10.75
N LEU A 169 11.97 1.71 11.75
CA LEU A 169 11.40 3.06 11.83
C LEU A 169 11.85 3.93 10.65
N ALA A 170 13.15 3.95 10.33
CA ALA A 170 13.67 4.71 9.20
C ALA A 170 13.11 4.17 7.86
N PHE A 171 12.94 2.85 7.74
CA PHE A 171 12.28 2.21 6.62
C PHE A 171 10.84 2.70 6.45
N LEU A 172 10.03 2.69 7.51
CA LEU A 172 8.63 3.11 7.43
C LEU A 172 8.51 4.61 7.13
N ARG A 173 9.37 5.46 7.70
CA ARG A 173 9.42 6.89 7.38
C ARG A 173 9.78 7.13 5.91
N PHE A 174 10.76 6.38 5.39
CA PHE A 174 11.13 6.44 3.98
C PHE A 174 9.96 6.04 3.07
N VAL A 175 9.24 4.95 3.41
CA VAL A 175 8.04 4.54 2.68
C VAL A 175 6.97 5.63 2.77
N GLN A 176 6.67 6.16 3.96
CA GLN A 176 5.69 7.22 4.19
C GLN A 176 5.94 8.44 3.27
N GLU A 177 7.17 8.92 3.24
CA GLU A 177 7.57 10.09 2.45
C GLU A 177 7.40 9.85 0.95
N ALA A 178 7.74 8.65 0.47
CA ALA A 178 7.53 8.28 -0.93
C ALA A 178 6.02 8.24 -1.28
N LEU A 179 5.18 7.71 -0.40
CA LEU A 179 3.73 7.66 -0.60
C LEU A 179 3.10 9.05 -0.60
N LEU A 180 3.53 9.92 0.31
CA LEU A 180 3.08 11.32 0.36
C LEU A 180 3.50 12.07 -0.90
N SER A 181 4.71 11.82 -1.40
CA SER A 181 5.19 12.39 -2.66
C SER A 181 4.33 11.96 -3.85
N LEU A 182 3.96 10.67 -3.93
CA LEU A 182 3.05 10.16 -4.95
C LEU A 182 1.65 10.76 -4.80
N GLN A 183 1.14 10.89 -3.58
CA GLN A 183 -0.16 11.51 -3.33
C GLN A 183 -0.18 12.98 -3.75
N SER A 184 0.87 13.73 -3.42
CA SER A 184 1.05 15.11 -3.86
C SER A 184 1.10 15.22 -5.37
N LEU A 185 1.84 14.32 -6.03
CA LEU A 185 1.90 14.26 -7.48
C LEU A 185 0.50 14.04 -8.06
N ILE A 186 -0.25 13.03 -7.62
CA ILE A 186 -1.61 12.74 -8.12
C ILE A 186 -2.54 13.94 -7.95
N LYS A 187 -2.50 14.61 -6.79
CA LYS A 187 -3.36 15.78 -6.51
C LYS A 187 -3.02 16.97 -7.41
N GLY A 188 -1.76 17.13 -7.82
CA GLY A 188 -1.31 18.20 -8.71
C GLY A 188 -1.65 17.97 -10.19
N LEU A 189 -2.02 16.75 -10.59
CA LEU A 189 -2.35 16.44 -11.99
C LEU A 189 -3.65 17.13 -12.41
N LYS A 190 -3.66 17.62 -13.65
CA LYS A 190 -4.82 18.29 -14.28
C LYS A 190 -5.26 17.46 -15.48
N PRO A 191 -5.99 16.34 -15.27
CA PRO A 191 -6.49 15.55 -16.39
C PRO A 191 -7.48 16.33 -17.24
N THR A 192 -7.78 15.80 -18.41
CA THR A 192 -8.84 16.33 -19.28
C THR A 192 -10.17 16.38 -18.53
N ALA A 193 -10.67 17.60 -18.28
CA ALA A 193 -11.73 17.88 -17.31
C ALA A 193 -13.07 17.19 -17.61
N MET A 194 -13.37 16.92 -18.88
CA MET A 194 -14.62 16.31 -19.34
C MET A 194 -14.50 14.79 -19.57
N SER A 195 -13.44 14.15 -19.06
CA SER A 195 -13.28 12.71 -19.21
C SER A 195 -13.95 11.95 -18.07
N ASP A 196 -14.94 11.12 -18.40
CA ASP A 196 -15.59 10.17 -17.49
C ASP A 196 -14.62 9.13 -16.89
N MET A 197 -13.40 9.03 -17.43
CA MET A 197 -12.40 8.07 -16.97
C MET A 197 -11.34 8.71 -16.07
N TRP A 198 -10.73 9.82 -16.50
CA TRP A 198 -9.52 10.31 -15.85
C TRP A 198 -9.76 10.90 -14.46
N VAL A 199 -10.85 11.66 -14.27
CA VAL A 199 -11.17 12.28 -12.97
C VAL A 199 -11.53 11.23 -11.91
N PRO A 200 -12.40 10.22 -12.18
CA PRO A 200 -12.64 9.14 -11.22
C PRO A 200 -11.39 8.32 -10.93
N THR A 201 -10.54 8.09 -11.94
CA THR A 201 -9.29 7.33 -11.79
C THR A 201 -8.30 8.05 -10.89
N GLN A 202 -8.13 9.36 -11.08
CA GLN A 202 -7.29 10.20 -10.23
C GLN A 202 -7.80 10.19 -8.78
N THR A 203 -9.11 10.32 -8.60
CA THR A 203 -9.76 10.34 -7.27
C THR A 203 -9.57 9.01 -6.56
N PHE A 204 -9.84 7.89 -7.23
CA PHE A 204 -9.57 6.56 -6.72
C PHE A 204 -8.11 6.41 -6.32
N ALA A 205 -7.21 6.89 -7.18
CA ALA A 205 -5.78 6.74 -6.95
C ALA A 205 -5.29 7.50 -5.72
N ALA A 206 -5.68 8.77 -5.60
CA ALA A 206 -5.37 9.59 -4.43
C ALA A 206 -5.95 9.00 -3.15
N LYS A 207 -7.18 8.48 -3.20
CA LYS A 207 -7.85 7.86 -2.05
C LYS A 207 -7.14 6.60 -1.59
N SER A 208 -6.82 5.68 -2.51
CA SER A 208 -6.11 4.45 -2.17
C SER A 208 -4.73 4.73 -1.54
N LEU A 209 -3.99 5.73 -2.04
CA LEU A 209 -2.74 6.15 -1.41
C LEU A 209 -2.95 6.64 0.03
N ALA A 210 -3.99 7.46 0.27
CA ALA A 210 -4.32 7.94 1.61
C ALA A 210 -4.65 6.78 2.57
N GLU A 211 -5.48 5.84 2.10
CA GLU A 211 -5.88 4.64 2.84
C GLU A 211 -4.67 3.76 3.20
N PHE A 212 -3.72 3.57 2.27
CA PHE A 212 -2.51 2.80 2.55
C PHE A 212 -1.61 3.48 3.57
N ILE A 213 -1.44 4.80 3.49
CA ILE A 213 -0.65 5.54 4.47
C ILE A 213 -1.27 5.36 5.85
N ALA A 214 -2.57 5.61 5.99
CA ALA A 214 -3.26 5.56 7.27
C ALA A 214 -3.29 4.15 7.91
N VAL A 215 -3.70 3.13 7.16
CA VAL A 215 -3.95 1.78 7.72
C VAL A 215 -2.67 0.97 7.90
N ILE A 216 -1.62 1.26 7.13
CA ILE A 216 -0.43 0.40 7.06
C ILE A 216 0.80 1.11 7.61
N VAL A 217 1.07 2.33 7.13
CA VAL A 217 2.30 3.04 7.48
C VAL A 217 2.16 3.73 8.83
N ASP A 218 1.11 4.54 9.00
CA ASP A 218 0.90 5.33 10.22
C ASP A 218 0.62 4.44 11.43
N THR A 219 -0.18 3.38 11.27
CA THR A 219 -0.43 2.41 12.35
C THR A 219 0.86 1.75 12.84
N LYS A 220 1.77 1.38 11.92
CA LYS A 220 3.05 0.76 12.28
C LYS A 220 4.03 1.76 12.88
N LEU A 221 4.08 2.97 12.34
CA LEU A 221 4.92 4.04 12.89
C LEU A 221 4.51 4.36 14.32
N ALA A 222 3.21 4.54 14.57
CA ALA A 222 2.69 4.80 15.90
C ALA A 222 3.05 3.69 16.90
N ALA A 223 2.91 2.42 16.49
CA ALA A 223 3.30 1.28 17.32
C ALA A 223 4.80 1.26 17.66
N LEU A 224 5.68 1.62 16.72
CA LEU A 224 7.13 1.70 16.95
C LEU A 224 7.53 2.92 17.78
N GLU A 225 6.79 4.03 17.67
CA GLU A 225 7.02 5.26 18.42
C GLU A 225 6.39 5.22 19.82
N GLY A 226 5.61 4.18 20.13
CA GLY A 226 4.90 4.03 21.40
C GLY A 226 3.76 5.05 21.58
N VAL A 227 3.23 5.56 20.47
CA VAL A 227 2.14 6.55 20.43
C VAL A 227 0.84 5.85 20.00
N GLU A 228 -0.30 6.32 20.51
CA GLU A 228 -1.58 5.83 20.02
C GLU A 228 -1.78 6.27 18.56
N ALA A 229 -2.00 5.30 17.67
CA ALA A 229 -2.25 5.60 16.27
C ALA A 229 -3.52 6.45 16.13
N HIS A 230 -3.51 7.44 15.25
CA HIS A 230 -4.72 8.16 14.91
C HIS A 230 -5.71 7.17 14.28
N LYS A 231 -6.77 6.82 15.01
CA LYS A 231 -7.80 5.92 14.54
C LYS A 231 -8.64 6.66 13.51
N ILE A 232 -8.40 6.36 12.24
CA ILE A 232 -9.39 6.63 11.21
C ILE A 232 -10.44 5.51 11.33
N ASP A 233 -11.71 5.88 11.39
CA ASP A 233 -12.83 4.95 11.49
C ASP A 233 -12.98 4.15 10.19
N PHE A 234 -12.17 3.10 10.05
CA PHE A 234 -12.36 2.04 9.06
C PHE A 234 -13.05 0.86 9.75
N SER A 235 -14.01 0.24 9.07
CA SER A 235 -14.51 -1.06 9.51
C SER A 235 -13.40 -2.12 9.41
N GLU A 236 -13.49 -3.19 10.20
CA GLU A 236 -12.52 -4.30 10.16
C GLU A 236 -12.41 -4.91 8.76
N GLU A 237 -13.54 -4.98 8.03
CA GLU A 237 -13.58 -5.46 6.65
C GLU A 237 -12.84 -4.53 5.68
N GLU A 238 -13.00 -3.21 5.83
CA GLU A 238 -12.29 -2.22 5.00
C GLU A 238 -10.79 -2.25 5.26
N GLU A 239 -10.36 -2.31 6.53
CA GLU A 239 -8.94 -2.45 6.86
C GLU A 239 -8.35 -3.73 6.24
N ALA A 240 -9.05 -4.85 6.36
CA ALA A 240 -8.62 -6.12 5.78
C ALA A 240 -8.49 -6.02 4.25
N LYS A 241 -9.43 -5.35 3.59
CA LYS A 241 -9.40 -5.10 2.14
C LYS A 241 -8.25 -4.18 1.74
N ILE A 242 -7.97 -3.13 2.50
CA ILE A 242 -6.85 -2.20 2.25
C ILE A 242 -5.52 -2.95 2.39
N ARG A 243 -5.33 -3.73 3.47
CA ARG A 243 -4.14 -4.58 3.66
C ARG A 243 -3.99 -5.60 2.54
N PHE A 244 -5.08 -6.23 2.11
CA PHE A 244 -5.06 -7.16 0.99
C PHE A 244 -4.62 -6.47 -0.31
N ASN A 245 -5.20 -5.32 -0.64
CA ASN A 245 -4.83 -4.58 -1.85
C ASN A 245 -3.35 -4.15 -1.83
N PHE A 246 -2.86 -3.69 -0.68
CA PHE A 246 -1.46 -3.35 -0.51
C PHE A 246 -0.53 -4.54 -0.76
N GLU A 247 -0.85 -5.72 -0.24
CA GLU A 247 -0.06 -6.94 -0.49
C GLU A 247 -0.12 -7.36 -1.97
N VAL A 248 -1.28 -7.20 -2.62
CA VAL A 248 -1.42 -7.46 -4.06
C VAL A 248 -0.53 -6.53 -4.89
N MET A 249 -0.38 -5.27 -4.49
CA MET A 249 0.49 -4.31 -5.18
C MET A 249 1.98 -4.67 -5.12
N ARG A 250 2.41 -5.46 -4.14
CA ARG A 250 3.81 -5.87 -3.99
C ARG A 250 4.24 -6.98 -4.96
N LYS A 251 3.29 -7.57 -5.67
CA LYS A 251 3.55 -8.67 -6.60
C LYS A 251 4.04 -8.16 -7.95
N LYS A 252 4.78 -9.04 -8.64
CA LYS A 252 5.16 -8.82 -10.04
C LYS A 252 3.89 -8.75 -10.90
N ARG A 253 3.74 -7.65 -11.63
CA ARG A 253 2.62 -7.38 -12.52
C ARG A 253 2.96 -7.85 -13.94
N GLN A 254 1.93 -8.26 -14.68
CA GLN A 254 2.08 -8.46 -16.12
C GLN A 254 2.28 -7.11 -16.79
N VAL A 255 3.39 -6.98 -17.50
CA VAL A 255 3.69 -5.83 -18.35
C VAL A 255 2.69 -5.87 -19.50
N PRO A 256 1.78 -4.91 -19.61
CA PRO A 256 0.70 -5.08 -20.57
C PRO A 256 1.17 -4.85 -22.01
N LEU A 257 2.24 -4.08 -22.18
CA LEU A 257 2.83 -3.72 -23.47
C LEU A 257 3.51 -4.91 -24.19
N ASP A 258 3.92 -5.95 -23.45
CA ASP A 258 4.43 -7.20 -24.03
C ASP A 258 3.31 -8.00 -24.72
N ARG A 259 2.03 -7.80 -24.34
CA ARG A 259 0.88 -8.51 -24.94
C ARG A 259 0.39 -7.89 -26.25
N ASP A 260 0.55 -6.59 -26.42
CA ASP A 260 -0.01 -5.84 -27.55
C ASP A 260 1.00 -5.64 -28.70
N GLY A 261 2.15 -6.33 -28.67
CA GLY A 261 3.19 -6.21 -29.71
C GLY A 261 3.80 -4.81 -29.79
N ILE A 262 3.77 -4.05 -28.70
CA ILE A 262 4.26 -2.67 -28.65
C ILE A 262 5.78 -2.63 -28.48
N TYR A 263 6.39 -3.69 -27.93
CA TYR A 263 7.84 -3.88 -27.92
C TYR A 263 8.28 -4.76 -29.10
N PRO A 264 8.97 -4.19 -30.12
CA PRO A 264 9.40 -4.96 -31.29
C PRO A 264 10.49 -6.02 -30.98
N ASN A 265 11.13 -5.97 -29.80
CA ASN A 265 12.30 -6.79 -29.47
C ASN A 265 12.20 -7.59 -28.15
N SER A 266 11.01 -7.78 -27.57
CA SER A 266 10.85 -8.64 -26.37
C SER A 266 10.91 -10.14 -26.75
N THR A 267 12.00 -10.58 -27.39
CA THR A 267 12.36 -12.00 -27.51
C THR A 267 12.87 -12.51 -26.17
N LEU A 268 11.95 -12.71 -25.22
CA LEU A 268 12.14 -13.59 -24.08
C LEU A 268 11.28 -14.83 -24.30
N SER A 269 11.58 -15.56 -25.37
CA SER A 269 11.23 -16.96 -25.53
C SER A 269 12.38 -17.63 -26.30
N PRO A 270 13.19 -18.48 -25.65
CA PRO A 270 14.17 -19.28 -26.35
C PRO A 270 13.44 -20.46 -26.99
N SER A 271 13.10 -20.33 -28.27
CA SER A 271 12.78 -21.50 -29.09
C SER A 271 13.45 -21.37 -30.45
N ILE A 272 14.63 -21.97 -30.51
CA ILE A 272 15.19 -22.80 -31.58
C ILE A 272 14.84 -22.38 -33.02
N SER A 273 15.89 -22.02 -33.73
CA SER A 273 15.98 -21.72 -35.16
C SER A 273 15.23 -22.70 -36.07
N THR A 274 14.60 -22.16 -37.12
CA THR A 274 14.81 -22.66 -38.50
C THR A 274 14.45 -21.59 -39.53
N ARG A 275 15.45 -21.26 -40.36
CA ARG A 275 15.42 -20.70 -41.72
C ARG A 275 14.09 -20.94 -42.47
N SER A 276 13.56 -19.90 -43.11
CA SER A 276 13.19 -19.94 -44.54
C SER A 276 12.78 -18.56 -45.06
N SER A 277 13.43 -18.14 -46.13
CA SER A 277 13.07 -17.02 -46.99
C SER A 277 11.75 -17.32 -47.72
N HIS A 278 10.85 -16.35 -47.85
CA HIS A 278 10.13 -15.97 -49.09
C HIS A 278 9.00 -14.96 -48.79
N GLU A 279 9.00 -13.86 -49.53
CA GLU A 279 7.87 -12.96 -49.75
C GLU A 279 6.72 -13.70 -50.44
N VAL A 280 5.48 -13.59 -49.94
CA VAL A 280 4.24 -13.51 -50.74
C VAL A 280 3.15 -12.79 -49.92
N GLN A 281 2.45 -11.87 -50.57
CA GLN A 281 1.29 -11.11 -50.06
C GLN A 281 -0.02 -11.93 -49.98
N SER A 282 -0.88 -11.53 -49.01
CA SER A 282 -2.34 -11.78 -48.86
C SER A 282 -2.77 -13.09 -48.19
N PRO A 283 -3.98 -13.23 -47.59
CA PRO A 283 -5.02 -12.26 -47.19
C PRO A 283 -5.40 -12.33 -45.68
N ILE A 284 -6.26 -11.40 -45.24
CA ILE A 284 -6.82 -11.29 -43.88
C ILE A 284 -7.47 -12.62 -43.46
N THR A 285 -6.83 -13.31 -42.51
CA THR A 285 -7.39 -14.47 -41.79
C THR A 285 -7.44 -14.05 -40.31
N PRO A 286 -8.54 -14.28 -39.57
CA PRO A 286 -8.58 -13.98 -38.14
C PRO A 286 -7.45 -14.74 -37.42
N PRO A 287 -6.76 -14.13 -36.44
CA PRO A 287 -5.60 -14.74 -35.83
C PRO A 287 -6.02 -16.03 -35.12
N ILE A 288 -5.44 -17.15 -35.57
CA ILE A 288 -5.56 -18.45 -34.91
C ILE A 288 -4.91 -18.27 -33.53
N ILE A 289 -5.73 -18.25 -32.48
CA ILE A 289 -5.27 -18.27 -31.10
C ILE A 289 -4.53 -19.60 -30.92
N SER A 290 -3.20 -19.52 -30.86
CA SER A 290 -2.34 -20.69 -30.68
C SER A 290 -2.73 -21.48 -29.42
N GLN A 291 -2.73 -22.81 -29.45
CA GLN A 291 -3.03 -23.65 -28.28
C GLN A 291 -2.15 -23.26 -27.07
N THR A 292 -0.92 -22.82 -27.34
CA THR A 292 0.03 -22.29 -26.36
C THR A 292 -0.45 -21.07 -25.58
N THR A 293 -1.27 -20.19 -26.17
CA THR A 293 -1.85 -19.04 -25.43
C THR A 293 -3.03 -19.45 -24.56
N VAL A 294 -3.73 -20.52 -24.93
CA VAL A 294 -4.78 -21.13 -24.10
C VAL A 294 -4.15 -21.85 -22.90
N ASP A 295 -3.11 -22.64 -23.13
CA ASP A 295 -2.40 -23.37 -22.06
C ASP A 295 -1.72 -22.41 -21.06
N GLN A 296 -1.20 -21.28 -21.54
CA GLN A 296 -0.68 -20.22 -20.66
C GLN A 296 -1.79 -19.56 -19.82
N ALA A 297 -3.00 -19.39 -20.35
CA ALA A 297 -4.14 -18.84 -19.62
C ALA A 297 -4.63 -19.81 -18.54
N VAL A 298 -4.71 -21.10 -18.85
CA VAL A 298 -5.09 -22.17 -17.91
C VAL A 298 -4.07 -22.27 -16.78
N HIS A 299 -2.77 -22.33 -17.10
CA HIS A 299 -1.72 -22.33 -16.08
C HIS A 299 -1.75 -21.06 -15.20
N LEU A 300 -2.14 -19.92 -15.76
CA LEU A 300 -2.33 -18.67 -15.02
C LEU A 300 -3.52 -18.74 -14.07
N GLU A 301 -4.67 -19.25 -14.50
CA GLU A 301 -5.84 -19.47 -13.62
C GLU A 301 -5.52 -20.46 -12.49
N GLU A 302 -4.78 -21.52 -12.77
CA GLU A 302 -4.29 -22.45 -11.75
C GLU A 302 -3.34 -21.79 -10.76
N SER A 303 -2.42 -20.94 -11.26
CA SER A 303 -1.51 -20.15 -10.43
C SER A 303 -2.26 -19.14 -9.54
N PHE A 304 -3.31 -18.50 -10.07
CA PHE A 304 -4.16 -17.58 -9.33
C PHE A 304 -4.97 -18.30 -8.26
N SER A 305 -5.57 -19.45 -8.59
CA SER A 305 -6.39 -20.24 -7.68
C SER A 305 -5.54 -20.85 -6.55
N SER A 306 -4.38 -21.41 -6.89
CA SER A 306 -3.40 -21.93 -5.93
C SER A 306 -2.91 -20.84 -4.97
N PHE A 307 -2.72 -19.60 -5.47
CA PHE A 307 -2.35 -18.48 -4.62
C PHE A 307 -3.47 -18.07 -3.66
N PHE A 308 -4.73 -18.00 -4.11
CA PHE A 308 -5.87 -17.70 -3.25
C PHE A 308 -5.97 -18.70 -2.11
N LEU A 309 -5.89 -20.00 -2.44
CA LEU A 309 -5.85 -21.09 -1.46
C LEU A 309 -4.70 -20.96 -0.47
N MET A 310 -3.48 -20.67 -0.94
CA MET A 310 -2.32 -20.46 -0.05
C MET A 310 -2.53 -19.30 0.93
N ASN A 311 -3.17 -18.22 0.48
CA ASN A 311 -3.39 -17.04 1.31
C ASN A 311 -4.52 -17.26 2.32
N GLU A 312 -5.57 -17.97 1.91
CA GLU A 312 -6.63 -18.43 2.80
C GLU A 312 -6.09 -19.40 3.85
N ILE A 313 -5.24 -20.35 3.46
CA ILE A 313 -4.53 -21.24 4.38
C ILE A 313 -3.68 -20.44 5.37
N ARG A 314 -2.98 -19.39 4.92
CA ARG A 314 -2.19 -18.52 5.81
C ARG A 314 -3.09 -17.77 6.80
N SER A 315 -4.21 -17.23 6.34
CA SER A 315 -5.20 -16.54 7.17
C SER A 315 -5.79 -17.49 8.23
N LEU A 316 -6.25 -18.67 7.81
CA LEU A 316 -6.79 -19.70 8.70
C LEU A 316 -5.76 -20.16 9.73
N ARG A 317 -4.49 -20.34 9.34
CA ARG A 317 -3.41 -20.66 10.28
C ARG A 317 -3.18 -19.56 11.31
N SER A 318 -3.32 -18.29 10.93
CA SER A 318 -3.24 -17.16 11.86
C SER A 318 -4.41 -17.16 12.85
N GLN A 319 -5.64 -17.40 12.36
CA GLN A 319 -6.81 -17.50 13.22
C GLN A 319 -6.71 -18.68 14.21
N ILE A 320 -6.20 -19.83 13.76
CA ILE A 320 -5.95 -20.99 14.63
C ILE A 320 -4.98 -20.62 15.75
N ARG A 321 -3.89 -19.89 15.47
CA ARG A 321 -2.96 -19.43 16.53
C ARG A 321 -3.66 -18.52 17.54
N ILE A 322 -4.41 -17.53 17.07
CA ILE A 322 -5.15 -16.61 17.95
C ILE A 322 -6.13 -17.38 18.85
N MET A 323 -6.84 -18.37 18.31
CA MET A 323 -7.75 -19.20 19.10
C MET A 323 -7.01 -20.10 20.11
N GLN A 324 -5.85 -20.64 19.74
CA GLN A 324 -5.02 -21.43 20.65
C GLN A 324 -4.49 -20.57 21.81
N ASP A 325 -4.02 -19.35 21.53
CA ASP A 325 -3.55 -18.42 22.55
C ASP A 325 -4.69 -18.04 23.51
N LYS A 326 -5.89 -17.75 22.97
CA LYS A 326 -7.10 -17.50 23.79
C LYS A 326 -7.46 -18.71 24.66
N LYS A 327 -7.41 -19.93 24.10
CA LYS A 327 -7.68 -21.17 24.85
C LYS A 327 -6.70 -21.33 26.01
N GLN A 328 -5.40 -21.14 25.76
CA GLN A 328 -4.38 -21.22 26.81
C GLN A 328 -4.59 -20.15 27.89
N GLY A 329 -4.98 -18.93 27.49
CA GLY A 329 -5.35 -17.86 28.42
C GLY A 329 -6.50 -18.27 29.35
N MET A 330 -7.58 -18.81 28.79
CA MET A 330 -8.73 -19.29 29.57
C MET A 330 -8.39 -20.49 30.48
N GLU A 331 -7.53 -21.41 30.03
CA GLU A 331 -7.07 -22.52 30.87
C GLU A 331 -6.24 -22.04 32.08
N LEU A 332 -5.39 -21.03 31.88
CA LEU A 332 -4.64 -20.40 32.95
C LEU A 332 -5.57 -19.71 33.97
N GLU A 333 -6.58 -19.01 33.48
CA GLU A 333 -7.58 -18.35 34.32
C GLU A 333 -8.42 -19.36 35.11
N ARG A 334 -8.90 -20.42 34.45
CA ARG A 334 -9.60 -21.53 35.10
C ARG A 334 -8.76 -22.16 36.21
N LYS A 335 -7.45 -22.35 35.98
CA LYS A 335 -6.53 -22.87 37.00
C LYS A 335 -6.45 -21.93 38.21
N LYS A 336 -6.31 -20.61 37.98
CA LYS A 336 -6.31 -19.61 39.07
C LYS A 336 -7.59 -19.64 39.88
N LEU A 337 -8.75 -19.74 39.22
CA LEU A 337 -10.05 -19.84 39.90
C LEU A 337 -10.17 -21.12 40.74
N LEU A 338 -9.69 -22.26 40.22
CA LEU A 338 -9.66 -23.51 40.99
C LEU A 338 -8.77 -23.40 42.23
N GLU A 339 -7.58 -22.82 42.11
CA GLU A 339 -6.68 -22.57 43.25
C GLU A 339 -7.32 -21.62 44.28
N GLN A 340 -8.04 -20.60 43.83
CA GLN A 340 -8.79 -19.68 44.71
C GLN A 340 -9.93 -20.41 45.43
N ASN A 341 -10.73 -21.20 44.71
CA ASN A 341 -11.82 -21.98 45.30
C ASN A 341 -11.31 -23.01 46.31
N GLU A 342 -10.18 -23.65 46.04
CA GLU A 342 -9.55 -24.59 46.98
C GLU A 342 -9.08 -23.87 48.25
N LYS A 343 -8.47 -22.68 48.12
CA LYS A 343 -8.11 -21.84 49.28
C LYS A 343 -9.33 -21.46 50.09
N LEU A 344 -10.43 -21.05 49.45
CA LEU A 344 -11.69 -20.73 50.11
C LEU A 344 -12.27 -21.93 50.85
N ALA A 345 -12.27 -23.12 50.23
CA ALA A 345 -12.73 -24.36 50.87
C ALA A 345 -11.89 -24.74 52.10
N ARG A 346 -10.56 -24.59 52.02
CA ARG A 346 -9.65 -24.80 53.16
C ARG A 346 -9.87 -23.79 54.28
N MET A 347 -10.19 -22.54 53.96
CA MET A 347 -10.52 -21.52 54.97
C MET A 347 -11.88 -21.80 55.64
N ALA A 348 -12.89 -22.22 54.87
CA ALA A 348 -14.21 -22.57 55.40
C ALA A 348 -14.15 -23.76 56.36
N THR A 349 -13.42 -24.82 56.00
CA THR A 349 -13.20 -26.00 56.86
C THR A 349 -12.47 -25.64 58.17
N ARG A 350 -11.45 -24.78 58.12
CA ARG A 350 -10.78 -24.26 59.33
C ARG A 350 -11.72 -23.44 60.22
N LYS A 351 -12.55 -22.59 59.63
CA LYS A 351 -13.52 -21.77 60.38
C LYS A 351 -14.57 -22.65 61.08
N ASN A 352 -15.08 -23.68 60.40
CA ASN A 352 -16.00 -24.64 61.01
C ASN A 352 -15.35 -25.47 62.12
N ALA A 353 -14.11 -25.94 61.95
CA ALA A 353 -13.39 -26.68 62.99
C ALA A 353 -13.18 -25.84 64.27
N ASN A 354 -12.86 -24.55 64.13
CA ASN A 354 -12.73 -23.63 65.26
C ASN A 354 -14.08 -23.35 65.95
N CYS A 355 -15.19 -23.26 65.19
CA CYS A 355 -16.52 -23.11 65.78
C CYS A 355 -16.95 -24.37 66.57
N VAL A 356 -16.67 -25.57 66.08
CA VAL A 356 -16.99 -26.83 66.77
C VAL A 356 -16.15 -27.01 68.04
N SER A 357 -14.87 -26.62 68.01
CA SER A 357 -13.99 -26.71 69.19
C SER A 357 -14.39 -25.72 70.31
N THR A 358 -15.06 -24.61 69.98
CA THR A 358 -15.58 -23.65 70.96
C THR A 358 -16.92 -24.12 71.56
N ALA A 359 -17.74 -24.84 70.78
CA ALA A 359 -19.01 -25.42 71.26
C ALA A 359 -18.79 -26.62 72.21
N ILE A 360 -17.75 -27.43 72.00
CA ILE A 360 -17.40 -28.56 72.88
C ILE A 360 -16.73 -28.08 74.19
N GLY A 361 -16.11 -26.89 74.19
CA GLY A 361 -15.53 -26.28 75.40
C GLY A 361 -16.56 -25.67 76.37
N HIS A 362 -17.80 -25.48 75.94
CA HIS A 362 -18.87 -24.91 76.80
C HIS A 362 -19.96 -25.93 77.20
N SER A 363 -19.87 -27.19 76.76
CA SER A 363 -20.87 -28.23 77.04
C SER A 363 -20.49 -29.20 78.18
N TYR A 364 -19.44 -28.92 78.94
CA TYR A 364 -19.05 -29.70 80.13
C TYR A 364 -19.48 -29.11 81.48
N LEU A 365 -20.34 -28.09 81.48
CA LEU A 365 -20.97 -27.57 82.71
C LEU A 365 -22.43 -27.21 82.45
N SER A 366 -23.29 -28.22 82.33
CA SER A 366 -24.72 -28.17 82.71
C SER A 366 -25.33 -29.51 82.34
N VAL A 367 -25.34 -30.42 83.33
CA VAL A 367 -26.38 -31.43 83.43
C VAL A 367 -27.58 -30.68 83.99
N ASP A 368 -28.66 -30.61 83.23
CA ASP A 368 -30.01 -30.74 83.78
C ASP A 368 -30.93 -31.21 82.66
N ASP A 369 -31.82 -32.11 83.07
CA ASP A 369 -32.77 -32.87 82.28
C ASP A 369 -33.80 -32.00 81.53
N ASP A 370 -34.45 -32.67 80.59
CA ASP A 370 -35.76 -32.40 80.00
C ASP A 370 -35.87 -31.69 78.64
N ALA A 371 -36.74 -32.33 77.84
CA ALA A 371 -37.59 -31.80 76.78
C ALA A 371 -37.08 -31.83 75.32
N VAL A 372 -37.63 -32.80 74.58
CA VAL A 372 -38.51 -32.59 73.40
C VAL A 372 -38.07 -31.54 72.36
N ALA A 373 -37.74 -31.98 71.14
CA ALA A 373 -38.42 -31.58 69.88
C ALA A 373 -37.56 -31.88 68.63
N GLN A 374 -37.95 -32.90 67.88
CA GLN A 374 -38.44 -32.80 66.51
C GLN A 374 -37.99 -31.57 65.67
N ALA A 375 -37.05 -31.76 64.73
CA ALA A 375 -36.99 -30.97 63.49
C ALA A 375 -36.14 -31.66 62.40
N CYS A 376 -36.88 -32.10 61.37
CA CYS A 376 -36.53 -32.34 59.96
C CYS A 376 -35.09 -32.08 59.48
N TYR A 377 -34.43 -33.14 59.01
CA TYR A 377 -33.39 -33.04 57.98
C TYR A 377 -33.99 -33.45 56.63
N SER A 378 -34.12 -32.47 55.73
CA SER A 378 -34.46 -32.66 54.32
C SER A 378 -33.20 -32.41 53.48
N PRO A 379 -32.75 -33.33 52.61
CA PRO A 379 -31.60 -33.08 51.75
C PRO A 379 -32.08 -32.41 50.45
N MET A 380 -31.87 -31.10 50.30
CA MET A 380 -31.97 -30.45 48.99
C MET A 380 -30.63 -30.58 48.26
N VAL A 381 -30.60 -31.50 47.31
CA VAL A 381 -29.60 -31.60 46.25
C VAL A 381 -30.05 -30.68 45.13
N GLU A 382 -29.40 -29.54 44.95
CA GLU A 382 -29.51 -28.76 43.70
C GLU A 382 -28.25 -28.99 42.86
N SER A 383 -28.41 -29.87 41.89
CA SER A 383 -27.55 -30.02 40.72
C SER A 383 -27.83 -28.90 39.73
N TYR A 384 -26.92 -27.94 39.61
CA TYR A 384 -26.90 -26.97 38.50
C TYR A 384 -26.29 -27.63 37.25
N VAL A 385 -27.14 -27.87 36.26
CA VAL A 385 -26.77 -28.17 34.87
C VAL A 385 -26.80 -26.83 34.12
N PHE A 386 -25.66 -26.40 33.58
CA PHE A 386 -25.60 -25.34 32.57
C PHE A 386 -25.61 -26.00 31.19
N CYS A 387 -26.63 -25.70 30.39
CA CYS A 387 -26.61 -25.80 28.93
C CYS A 387 -26.20 -24.45 28.36
#